data_AF-A0A965Q0F0-F1
#
_entry.id   AF-A0A965Q0F0-F1
#
_cell.length_a   1.000
_cell.length_b   1.000
_cell.length_c   1.000
_cell.angle_alpha   90.00
_cell.angle_beta   90.00
_cell.angle_gamma   90.00
#
_symmetry.space_group_name_H-M   'P 1'
#
loop_
_entity.id
_entity.type
_entity.pdbx_description
1 polymer ?
#
loop_
_entity_poly.entity_id
_entity_poly.type
_entity_poly.pdbx_seq_one_letter_code
_entity_poly.pdbx_strand_id
1 'polypeptide(L)' 'MPQHVITGKALTSGTAQAPVLFGDTPLSFWGGVQPTSGEIIDRHHPLSGKIITGQVLAL' A
#
# COMPACT_ATOMS: atom_id res chain seq x y z
N MET A 1 18.74 14.44 -1.24
CA MET A 1 17.99 13.32 -1.82
C MET A 1 17.15 13.88 -2.96
N PRO A 2 17.35 13.51 -4.22
CA PRO A 2 16.53 14.02 -5.32
C PRO A 2 15.06 13.57 -5.14
N GLN A 3 14.14 14.52 -5.20
CA GLN A 3 12.71 14.27 -5.15
C GLN A 3 12.27 13.77 -6.53
N HIS A 4 11.94 12.48 -6.62
CA HIS A 4 11.37 11.91 -7.83
C HIS A 4 9.86 12.12 -7.79
N VAL A 5 9.35 12.91 -8.74
CA VAL A 5 7.91 13.13 -8.91
C VAL A 5 7.40 12.17 -9.96
N ILE A 6 6.43 11.33 -9.58
CA ILE A 6 5.73 10.42 -10.49
C ILE A 6 4.37 11.03 -10.81
N THR A 7 4.02 11.11 -12.09
CA THR A 7 2.69 11.54 -12.53
C THR A 7 1.83 10.32 -12.82
N GLY A 8 0.67 10.22 -12.16
CA GLY A 8 -0.32 9.17 -12.38
C GLY A 8 -1.69 9.74 -12.75
N LYS A 9 -2.60 8.86 -13.19
CA LYS A 9 -4.01 9.22 -13.40
C LYS A 9 -4.78 9.03 -12.09
N ALA A 10 -5.31 10.12 -11.53
CA ALA A 10 -6.18 10.04 -10.37
C ALA A 10 -7.54 9.41 -10.75
N LEU A 11 -7.96 8.39 -10.02
CA LEU A 11 -9.28 7.75 -10.18
C LEU A 11 -10.32 8.34 -9.23
N THR A 12 -9.88 8.95 -8.12
CA THR A 12 -10.72 9.63 -7.12
C THR A 12 -10.10 10.97 -6.76
N SER A 13 -10.90 11.90 -6.24
CA SER A 13 -10.40 13.15 -5.67
C SER A 13 -9.80 12.92 -4.27
N GLY A 14 -8.96 13.85 -3.80
CA GLY A 14 -8.37 13.83 -2.46
C GLY A 14 -6.85 14.01 -2.47
N THR A 15 -6.29 14.21 -1.28
CA THR A 15 -4.84 14.25 -1.06
C THR A 15 -4.52 13.52 0.24
N ALA A 16 -3.36 12.87 0.31
CA ALA A 16 -2.87 12.18 1.49
C ALA A 16 -1.34 12.26 1.55
N GLN A 17 -0.78 12.27 2.76
CA GLN A 17 0.64 12.21 3.01
C GLN A 17 0.91 11.26 4.17
N ALA A 18 1.73 10.25 3.92
CA ALA A 18 2.14 9.26 4.92
C ALA A 18 3.44 8.56 4.46
N PRO A 19 4.12 7.80 5.34
CA PRO A 19 5.23 6.95 4.95
C PRO A 19 4.82 5.98 3.83
N VAL A 20 5.74 5.72 2.90
CA VAL A 20 5.51 4.78 1.80
C VAL A 20 5.82 3.36 2.27
N LEU A 21 4.85 2.47 2.09
CA LEU A 21 5.05 1.02 2.12
C LEU A 21 5.03 0.54 0.66
N PHE A 22 6.17 0.10 0.16
CA PHE A 22 6.32 -0.33 -1.23
C PHE A 22 6.38 -1.86 -1.34
N GLY A 23 5.70 -2.41 -2.34
CA GLY A 23 5.88 -3.79 -2.81
C GLY A 23 5.89 -3.81 -4.33
N ASP A 24 6.60 -4.76 -4.93
CA ASP A 24 6.68 -4.98 -6.38
C ASP A 24 5.80 -6.17 -6.84
N THR A 25 4.99 -6.69 -5.91
CA THR A 25 4.11 -7.84 -6.09
C THR A 25 2.66 -7.39 -5.90
N PRO A 26 1.71 -7.81 -6.76
CA PRO A 26 0.30 -7.47 -6.57
C PRO A 26 -0.25 -7.97 -5.23
N LEU A 27 -1.09 -7.14 -4.59
CA LEU A 27 -1.79 -7.48 -3.35
C LEU A 27 -3.31 -7.44 -3.57
N SER A 28 -4.00 -8.51 -3.17
CA SER A 28 -5.47 -8.56 -3.20
C SER A 28 -6.07 -7.97 -1.92
N PHE A 29 -6.95 -6.98 -2.08
CA PHE A 29 -7.75 -6.44 -0.97
C PHE A 29 -8.98 -7.31 -0.63
N TRP A 30 -9.28 -8.35 -1.42
CA TRP A 30 -10.40 -9.29 -1.21
C TRP A 30 -9.96 -10.61 -0.56
N GLY A 31 -8.94 -10.56 0.31
CA GLY A 31 -8.45 -11.74 1.02
C GLY A 31 -6.99 -11.69 1.46
N GLY A 32 -6.20 -10.75 0.92
CA GLY A 32 -4.80 -10.57 1.30
C GLY A 32 -4.58 -9.60 2.46
N VAL A 33 -5.64 -8.92 2.94
CA VAL A 33 -5.56 -7.90 4.01
C VAL A 33 -6.64 -8.14 5.06
N GLN A 34 -6.28 -8.09 6.34
CA GLN A 34 -7.23 -8.11 7.44
C GLN A 34 -8.00 -6.78 7.50
N PRO A 35 -9.34 -6.77 7.36
CA PRO A 35 -10.10 -5.52 7.19
C PRO A 35 -10.02 -4.55 8.38
N THR A 36 -9.85 -5.06 9.60
CA THR A 36 -9.89 -4.25 10.82
C THR A 36 -8.53 -3.62 11.14
N SER A 37 -7.44 -4.38 11.08
CA SER A 37 -6.10 -3.87 11.41
C SER A 37 -5.37 -3.28 10.21
N GLY A 38 -5.68 -3.74 9.00
CA GLY A 38 -4.88 -3.48 7.79
C GLY A 38 -3.62 -4.35 7.70
N GLU A 39 -3.48 -5.43 8.49
CA GLU A 39 -2.38 -6.39 8.30
C GLU A 39 -2.48 -7.07 6.93
N ILE A 40 -1.37 -7.15 6.21
CA ILE A 40 -1.22 -8.01 5.05
C ILE A 40 -1.14 -9.46 5.53
N ILE A 41 -2.25 -10.20 5.38
CA ILE A 41 -2.40 -11.59 5.86
C ILE A 41 -2.13 -12.63 4.78
N ASP A 42 -1.94 -12.22 3.53
CA ASP A 42 -1.34 -13.09 2.52
C ASP A 42 0.07 -13.47 2.97
N ARG A 43 0.27 -14.75 3.30
CA ARG A 43 1.55 -15.28 3.81
C ARG A 43 2.58 -15.54 2.71
N HIS A 44 2.18 -15.52 1.44
CA HIS A 44 3.10 -15.63 0.30
C HIS A 44 3.58 -14.26 -0.19
N HIS A 45 2.90 -13.18 0.20
CA HIS A 45 3.28 -11.83 -0.20
C HIS A 45 4.56 -11.36 0.53
N PRO A 46 5.52 -10.70 -0.16
CA PRO A 46 6.76 -10.22 0.47
C PRO A 46 6.56 -9.27 1.66
N LEU A 47 5.42 -8.56 1.68
CA LEU A 47 5.03 -7.66 2.77
C LEU A 47 4.16 -8.32 3.86
N SER A 48 4.08 -9.65 3.92
CA SER A 48 3.27 -10.34 4.93
C SER A 48 3.57 -9.86 6.35
N GLY A 49 2.52 -9.62 7.15
CA GLY A 49 2.61 -9.12 8.52
C GLY A 49 2.84 -7.61 8.66
N LYS A 50 3.02 -6.86 7.56
CA LYS A 50 3.03 -5.40 7.59
C LYS A 50 1.61 -4.84 7.71
N ILE A 51 1.47 -3.69 8.37
CA ILE A 51 0.19 -2.97 8.53
C ILE A 51 0.09 -1.85 7.50
N ILE A 52 -0.93 -1.81 6.65
CA ILE A 52 -1.11 -0.72 5.65
C ILE A 52 -1.77 0.53 6.22
N THR A 53 -2.42 0.41 7.38
CA THR A 53 -3.13 1.52 8.05
C THR A 53 -2.18 2.69 8.32
N GLY A 54 -2.57 3.88 7.87
CA GLY A 54 -1.78 5.11 8.05
C GLY A 54 -0.54 5.21 7.16
N GLN A 55 -0.45 4.42 6.09
CA GLN A 55 0.66 4.45 5.12
C GLN A 55 0.14 4.70 3.70
N VAL A 56 1.03 5.16 2.82
CA VAL A 56 0.82 5.13 1.37
C VAL A 56 1.32 3.78 0.85
N LEU A 57 0.40 2.89 0.48
CA LEU A 57 0.74 1.63 -0.17
C LEU A 57 1.01 1.87 -1.66
N ALA A 58 2.21 1.54 -2.12
CA ALA A 58 2.62 1.58 -3.53
C ALA A 58 2.91 0.15 -4.00
N LEU A 59 2.27 -0.25 -5.11
CA LEU A 59 2.36 -1.58 -5.74
C LEU A 59 2.70 -1.46 -7.22
#